data_AF-A0A4U2MKJ2-F1
#
_entry.id   AF-A0A4U2MKJ2-F1
#
_cell.length_a   1.000
_cell.length_b   1.000
_cell.length_c   1.000
_cell.angle_alpha   90.00
_cell.angle_beta   90.00
_cell.angle_gamma   90.00
#
_symmetry.space_group_name_H-M   'P 1'
#
loop_
_entity.id
_entity.type
_entity.pdbx_description
1 polymer ?
#
loop_
_entity_poly.entity_id
_entity_poly.type
_entity_poly.pdbx_seq_one_letter_code
_entity_poly.pdbx_strand_id
1 'polypeptide(L)'
;GKVVTKVTTDKEGKAKVSDLSVGKYKLVETESLPGYKKLTEPVSFEIKKGMTEVLLLKVENEQLDKGSVEITKMAAESKNVLSGAVFEVHDEKGKVVTKVTTD
;
A
#
# COMPACT_ATOMS: atom_id res chain seq x y z
N GLY A 1 -9.75 -8.57 20.07
CA GLY A 1 -11.16 -8.70 19.68
C GLY A 1 -11.33 -9.94 18.81
N LYS A 2 -12.52 -10.52 18.75
CA LYS A 2 -12.81 -11.67 17.87
C LYS A 2 -13.08 -11.18 16.44
N VAL A 3 -12.51 -11.85 15.45
CA VAL A 3 -12.84 -11.60 14.03
C VAL A 3 -14.25 -12.12 13.75
N VAL A 4 -15.14 -11.24 13.29
CA VAL A 4 -16.53 -11.59 12.96
C VAL A 4 -16.69 -11.97 11.49
N THR A 5 -15.91 -11.36 10.60
CA THR A 5 -15.86 -11.67 9.16
C THR A 5 -14.55 -11.14 8.55
N LYS A 6 -14.15 -11.68 7.39
CA LYS A 6 -13.05 -11.16 6.56
C LYS A 6 -13.59 -10.93 5.15
N VAL A 7 -13.35 -9.75 4.60
CA VAL A 7 -13.74 -9.37 3.24
C VAL A 7 -12.55 -8.76 2.51
N THR A 8 -12.58 -8.82 1.18
CA THR A 8 -11.58 -8.19 0.30
C THR A 8 -12.33 -7.22 -0.61
N THR A 9 -11.72 -6.06 -0.88
CA THR A 9 -12.30 -5.10 -1.84
C THR A 9 -12.26 -5.68 -3.25
N ASP A 10 -13.30 -5.39 -4.02
CA ASP A 10 -13.39 -5.75 -5.44
C ASP A 10 -12.60 -4.77 -6.32
N LYS A 11 -12.69 -4.96 -7.65
CA LYS A 11 -12.00 -4.11 -8.64
C LYS A 11 -12.49 -2.67 -8.66
N GLU A 12 -13.66 -2.39 -8.10
CA GLU A 12 -14.20 -1.04 -7.93
C GLU A 12 -13.84 -0.44 -6.56
N GLY A 13 -13.05 -1.15 -5.75
CA GLY A 13 -12.66 -0.72 -4.40
C GLY A 13 -13.75 -0.93 -3.34
N LYS A 14 -14.78 -1.74 -3.61
CA LYS A 14 -15.93 -1.94 -2.71
C LYS A 14 -15.86 -3.28 -2.00
N ALA A 15 -16.35 -3.33 -0.76
CA ALA A 15 -16.60 -4.57 -0.03
C ALA A 15 -17.94 -4.47 0.70
N LYS A 16 -18.69 -5.57 0.76
CA LYS A 16 -19.99 -5.62 1.45
C LYS A 16 -19.95 -6.65 2.57
N VAL A 17 -20.49 -6.28 3.71
CA VAL A 17 -20.72 -7.15 4.86
C VAL A 17 -22.20 -7.03 5.22
N SER A 18 -22.90 -8.17 5.28
CA SER A 18 -24.31 -8.25 5.66
C SER A 18 -24.47 -8.92 7.03
N ASP A 19 -25.69 -8.87 7.57
CA ASP A 19 -26.12 -9.67 8.73
C ASP A 19 -25.35 -9.40 10.04
N LEU A 20 -24.79 -8.19 10.17
CA LEU A 20 -24.20 -7.74 11.42
C LEU A 20 -25.30 -7.44 12.45
N SER A 21 -25.15 -8.01 13.65
CA SER A 21 -26.01 -7.69 14.78
C SER A 21 -25.81 -6.24 15.27
N VAL A 22 -26.79 -5.69 15.97
CA VAL A 22 -26.65 -4.39 16.64
C VAL A 22 -25.43 -4.39 17.56
N GLY A 23 -24.55 -3.40 17.43
CA GLY A 23 -23.31 -3.33 18.19
C GLY A 23 -22.25 -2.41 17.57
N LYS A 24 -21.12 -2.29 18.28
CA LYS A 24 -19.96 -1.52 17.87
C LYS A 24 -18.90 -2.43 17.26
N TYR A 25 -18.38 -2.04 16.11
CA TYR A 25 -17.43 -2.79 15.31
C TYR A 25 -16.24 -1.94 14.92
N LYS A 26 -15.19 -2.60 14.44
CA LYS A 26 -14.00 -1.97 13.88
C LYS A 26 -13.61 -2.68 12.60
N LEU A 27 -13.30 -1.92 11.55
CA LEU A 27 -12.59 -2.40 10.38
C LEU A 27 -11.08 -2.32 10.67
N VAL A 28 -10.40 -3.45 10.51
CA VAL A 28 -8.95 -3.55 10.66
C VAL A 28 -8.40 -3.99 9.30
N GLU A 29 -7.60 -3.15 8.66
CA GLU A 29 -6.89 -3.56 7.45
C GLU A 29 -5.85 -4.61 7.82
N THR A 30 -5.94 -5.80 7.24
CA THR A 30 -5.04 -6.93 7.55
C THR A 30 -3.98 -7.12 6.49
N GLU A 31 -4.29 -6.80 5.24
CA GLU A 31 -3.44 -6.86 4.06
C GLU A 31 -3.66 -5.57 3.27
N SER A 32 -2.60 -4.99 2.71
CA SER A 32 -2.67 -3.75 1.92
C SER A 32 -2.15 -3.99 0.51
N LEU A 33 -2.47 -3.09 -0.41
CA LEU A 33 -2.04 -3.18 -1.80
C LEU A 33 -0.59 -2.68 -1.97
N PRO A 34 0.19 -3.24 -2.92
CA PRO A 34 1.53 -2.74 -3.23
C PRO A 34 1.52 -1.25 -3.56
N GLY A 35 2.42 -0.49 -2.95
CA GLY A 35 2.53 0.96 -3.15
C GLY A 35 1.60 1.80 -2.27
N TYR A 36 0.84 1.18 -1.35
CA TYR A 36 0.06 1.88 -0.34
C TYR A 36 0.55 1.54 1.06
N LYS A 37 0.48 2.53 1.95
CA LYS A 37 0.76 2.35 3.36
C LYS A 37 -0.45 1.71 4.00
N LYS A 38 -0.22 0.58 4.68
CA LYS A 38 -1.26 -0.11 5.45
C LYS A 38 -1.74 0.77 6.59
N LEU A 39 -3.05 0.83 6.81
CA LEU A 39 -3.64 1.53 7.94
C LEU A 39 -3.19 0.91 9.26
N THR A 40 -2.68 1.75 10.14
CA THR A 40 -2.30 1.38 11.51
C THR A 40 -3.46 1.51 12.49
N GLU A 41 -4.40 2.43 12.20
CA GLU A 41 -5.54 2.70 13.06
C GLU A 41 -6.83 2.06 12.51
N PRO A 42 -7.58 1.32 13.35
CA PRO A 42 -8.86 0.75 12.95
C PRO A 42 -9.96 1.80 12.75
N VAL A 43 -10.81 1.60 11.74
CA VAL A 43 -11.99 2.45 11.51
C VAL A 43 -13.17 1.92 12.31
N SER A 44 -13.67 2.70 13.27
CA SER A 44 -14.78 2.27 14.14
C SER A 44 -16.14 2.64 13.54
N PHE A 45 -17.13 1.76 13.67
CA PHE A 45 -18.51 2.02 13.25
C PHE A 45 -19.51 1.31 14.18
N GLU A 46 -20.79 1.67 14.09
CA GLU A 46 -21.84 1.12 14.94
C GLU A 46 -23.08 0.77 14.10
N ILE A 47 -23.61 -0.43 14.31
CA ILE A 47 -24.92 -0.84 13.80
C ILE A 47 -25.93 -0.59 14.90
N LYS A 48 -26.92 0.29 14.63
CA LYS A 48 -27.97 0.65 15.58
C LYS A 48 -29.26 -0.10 15.30
N LYS A 49 -30.07 -0.30 16.34
CA LYS A 49 -31.39 -0.91 16.20
C LYS A 49 -32.27 -0.03 15.30
N GLY A 50 -32.95 -0.65 14.33
CA GLY A 50 -33.88 0.04 13.42
C GLY A 50 -33.20 0.75 12.24
N MET A 51 -31.91 0.54 12.03
CA MET A 51 -31.22 1.06 10.84
C MET A 51 -31.72 0.34 9.59
N THR A 52 -32.31 1.09 8.65
CA THR A 52 -32.81 0.59 7.36
C THR A 52 -31.90 0.95 6.20
N GLU A 53 -31.09 2.00 6.36
CA GLU A 53 -30.12 2.45 5.35
C GLU A 53 -28.79 1.70 5.49
N VAL A 54 -28.14 1.47 4.35
CA VAL A 54 -26.80 0.89 4.32
C VAL A 54 -25.79 1.93 4.79
N LEU A 55 -25.02 1.60 5.84
CA LEU A 55 -23.92 2.44 6.29
C LEU A 55 -22.80 2.44 5.24
N LEU A 56 -22.50 3.60 4.67
CA LEU A 56 -21.38 3.78 3.74
C LEU A 56 -20.17 4.33 4.50
N LEU A 57 -19.07 3.59 4.46
CA LEU A 57 -17.79 4.00 5.06
C LEU A 57 -16.77 4.22 3.94
N LYS A 58 -16.11 5.37 3.97
CA LYS A 58 -14.95 5.66 3.13
C LYS A 58 -13.69 5.40 3.95
N VAL A 59 -12.78 4.59 3.41
CA VAL A 59 -11.50 4.27 4.02
C VAL A 59 -10.43 4.60 2.99
N GLU A 60 -9.41 5.35 3.40
CA GLU A 60 -8.37 5.86 2.52
C GLU A 60 -7.00 5.38 2.98
N ASN A 61 -6.16 4.97 2.03
CA ASN A 61 -4.77 4.63 2.28
C ASN A 61 -3.86 5.69 1.66
N GLU A 62 -2.81 6.06 2.38
CA GLU A 62 -1.74 6.91 1.88
C GLU A 62 -0.94 6.14 0.82
N GLN A 63 -0.74 6.75 -0.35
CA GLN A 63 0.18 6.19 -1.34
C GLN A 63 1.61 6.35 -0.81
N LEU A 64 2.41 5.29 -0.89
CA LEU A 64 3.82 5.39 -0.53
C LEU A 64 4.51 6.31 -1.54
N ASP A 65 5.24 7.31 -1.04
CA ASP A 65 6.09 8.15 -1.86
C ASP A 65 7.09 7.28 -2.64
N LYS A 66 7.14 7.49 -3.94
CA LYS A 66 8.11 6.85 -4.83
C LYS A 66 8.95 7.92 -5.49
N GLY A 67 10.26 7.70 -5.50
CA GLY A 67 11.22 8.46 -6.28
C GLY A 67 11.81 7.60 -7.40
N SER A 68 12.33 8.26 -8.43
CA SER A 68 13.14 7.63 -9.47
C SER A 68 14.57 8.15 -9.39
N VAL A 69 15.54 7.28 -9.65
CA VAL A 69 16.95 7.65 -9.77
C VAL A 69 17.38 7.36 -11.20
N GLU A 70 17.96 8.36 -11.85
CA GLU A 70 18.62 8.22 -13.15
C GLU A 70 20.14 8.22 -12.93
N ILE A 71 20.84 7.29 -13.58
CA ILE A 71 22.28 7.10 -13.41
C ILE A 71 22.97 7.35 -14.75
N THR A 72 23.75 8.44 -14.82
CA THR A 72 24.65 8.71 -15.95
C THR A 72 26.09 8.44 -15.52
N LYS A 73 26.71 7.39 -16.07
CA LYS A 73 28.12 7.09 -15.79
C LYS A 73 29.02 7.83 -16.78
N MET A 74 29.99 8.57 -16.25
CA MET A 74 30.98 9.32 -17.05
C MET A 74 32.41 8.92 -16.67
N ALA A 75 33.35 9.14 -17.59
CA ALA A 75 34.79 9.08 -17.32
C ALA A 75 35.21 10.29 -16.44
N ALA A 76 36.23 10.14 -15.59
CA ALA A 76 36.69 11.24 -14.73
C ALA A 76 37.48 12.29 -15.52
N GLU A 77 38.33 11.83 -16.44
CA GLU A 77 39.25 12.66 -17.21
C GLU A 77 38.62 13.27 -18.47
N SER A 78 37.40 12.85 -18.83
CA SER A 78 36.70 13.33 -20.03
C SER A 78 35.19 13.34 -19.82
N LYS A 79 34.47 14.16 -20.58
CA LYS A 79 32.98 14.20 -20.53
C LYS A 79 32.32 13.03 -21.28
N ASN A 80 33.05 11.94 -21.53
CA ASN A 80 32.52 10.79 -22.25
C ASN A 80 31.62 9.96 -21.33
N VAL A 81 30.46 9.57 -21.85
CA VAL A 81 29.54 8.63 -21.19
C VAL A 81 30.06 7.19 -21.32
N LEU A 82 29.77 6.35 -20.33
CA LEU A 82 30.23 4.97 -20.23
C LEU A 82 29.04 4.01 -20.09
N SER A 83 28.83 3.18 -21.12
CA SER A 83 27.78 2.16 -21.16
C SER A 83 28.26 0.81 -20.61
N GLY A 84 27.33 -0.03 -20.19
CA GLY A 84 27.58 -1.40 -19.71
C GLY A 84 27.99 -1.52 -18.24
N ALA A 85 28.05 -0.41 -17.49
CA ALA A 85 28.33 -0.45 -16.05
C ALA A 85 27.10 -0.92 -15.28
N VAL A 86 27.30 -1.76 -14.29
CA VAL A 86 26.23 -2.41 -13.52
C VAL A 86 26.20 -1.88 -12.09
N PHE A 87 25.05 -1.38 -11.66
CA PHE A 87 24.79 -0.88 -10.32
C PHE A 87 23.74 -1.73 -9.61
N GLU A 88 23.92 -1.92 -8.31
CA GLU A 88 22.89 -2.47 -7.43
C GLU A 88 22.36 -1.36 -6.52
N VAL A 89 21.04 -1.30 -6.36
CA VAL A 89 20.37 -0.42 -5.41
C VAL A 89 20.06 -1.24 -4.17
N HIS A 90 20.65 -0.86 -3.04
CA HIS A 90 20.47 -1.55 -1.76
C HIS A 90 19.54 -0.72 -0.86
N ASP A 91 18.70 -1.39 -0.05
CA ASP A 91 17.96 -0.72 1.03
C ASP A 91 18.87 -0.43 2.24
N GLU A 92 18.34 0.25 3.25
CA GLU A 92 19.09 0.59 4.49
C GLU A 92 19.65 -0.64 5.22
N LYS A 93 19.09 -1.83 4.98
CA LYS A 93 19.54 -3.10 5.58
C LYS A 93 20.56 -3.83 4.70
N GLY A 94 20.98 -3.23 3.59
CA GLY A 94 21.92 -3.81 2.64
C GLY A 94 21.30 -4.86 1.71
N LYS A 95 19.96 -4.98 1.66
CA LYS A 95 19.30 -5.91 0.73
C LYS A 95 19.24 -5.29 -0.66
N VAL A 96 19.64 -6.05 -1.67
CA VAL A 96 19.47 -5.65 -3.08
C VAL A 96 17.98 -5.52 -3.42
N VAL A 97 17.57 -4.31 -3.81
CA VAL A 97 16.22 -3.94 -4.23
C VAL A 97 16.07 -4.05 -5.75
N THR A 98 17.07 -3.60 -6.50
CA THR A 98 17.11 -3.69 -7.97
C THR A 98 18.54 -3.61 -8.50
N LYS A 99 18.71 -3.94 -9.77
CA LYS A 99 19.97 -3.89 -10.51
C LYS A 99 19.74 -3.13 -11.81
N VAL A 100 20.61 -2.17 -12.12
CA VAL A 100 20.54 -1.34 -13.33
C VAL A 100 21.85 -1.43 -14.10
N THR A 101 21.78 -1.42 -15.43
CA THR A 101 22.93 -1.34 -16.31
C THR A 101 22.84 -0.04 -17.10
N THR A 102 23.92 0.74 -17.18
CA THR A 102 23.96 1.95 -18.02
C THR A 102 23.94 1.57 -19.50
N ASP A 103 23.17 2.29 -20.31
CA ASP A 103 23.03 2.11 -21.75
C ASP A 103 24.04 2.90 -22.59
#